data_AF-A0A1L7NI39-F1
#
_entry.id   AF-A0A1L7NI39-F1
#
_cell.length_a   1.000
_cell.length_b   1.000
_cell.length_c   1.000
_cell.angle_alpha   90.00
_cell.angle_beta   90.00
_cell.angle_gamma   90.00
#
_symmetry.space_group_name_H-M   'P 1'
#
loop_
_entity.id
_entity.type
_entity.pdbx_description
1 polymer ?
#
loop_
_entity_poly.entity_id
_entity_poly.type
_entity_poly.pdbx_seq_one_letter_code
_entity_poly.pdbx_strand_id
1 'polypeptide(L)' 'MPNQIDTTSEFDDWLDGVKDPIGKGAVTARLARAENGNFGDIESVGDGVSEMRVFVGPGYNGLDPLPDALR' A
#
# COMPACT_ATOMS: atom_id res chain seq x y z
N MET A 1 -1.99 -6.36 19.84
CA MET A 1 -0.58 -5.99 19.62
C MET A 1 -0.53 -5.36 18.24
N PRO A 2 -0.01 -4.14 18.08
CA PRO A 2 0.12 -3.55 16.76
C PRO A 2 1.13 -4.36 15.93
N ASN A 3 0.88 -4.48 14.63
CA ASN A 3 1.84 -5.03 13.69
C ASN A 3 2.93 -3.99 13.44
N GLN A 4 4.17 -4.45 13.41
CA GLN A 4 5.28 -3.63 12.95
C GLN A 4 5.23 -3.52 11.43
N ILE A 5 5.24 -2.29 10.91
CA ILE A 5 5.35 -2.00 9.49
C ILE A 5 6.74 -1.40 9.28
N ASP A 6 7.57 -2.11 8.52
CA ASP A 6 8.85 -1.61 8.07
C ASP A 6 8.70 -1.23 6.59
N THR A 7 9.08 0.01 6.23
CA THR A 7 9.11 0.49 4.84
C THR A 7 10.54 0.54 4.33
N THR A 8 10.69 0.47 3.01
CA THR A 8 11.99 0.68 2.35
C THR A 8 12.09 2.12 1.87
N SER A 9 13.33 2.60 1.67
CA SER A 9 13.57 3.94 1.11
C SER A 9 12.91 4.13 -0.26
N GLU A 10 12.87 3.08 -1.10
CA GLU A 10 12.22 3.15 -2.41
C GLU A 10 10.71 3.34 -2.29
N PHE A 11 10.09 2.73 -1.28
CA PHE A 11 8.66 2.92 -1.01
C PHE A 11 8.37 4.35 -0.57
N ASP A 12 9.19 4.89 0.34
CA ASP A 12 9.03 6.25 0.85
C ASP A 12 9.19 7.28 -0.28
N ASP A 13 10.22 7.13 -1.12
CA ASP A 13 10.45 8.00 -2.29
C ASP A 13 9.31 7.92 -3.30
N TRP A 14 8.79 6.71 -3.56
CA TRP A 14 7.62 6.53 -4.42
C TRP A 14 6.39 7.22 -3.84
N LEU A 15 6.10 7.02 -2.56
CA LEU A 15 4.93 7.59 -1.89
C LEU A 15 5.01 9.12 -1.83
N ASP A 16 6.21 9.69 -1.73
CA ASP A 16 6.45 11.13 -1.86
C ASP A 16 6.33 11.66 -3.28
N GLY A 17 6.62 10.82 -4.29
CA GLY A 17 6.38 11.11 -5.70
C GLY A 17 4.91 11.07 -6.13
N VAL A 18 4.02 10.40 -5.38
CA VAL A 18 2.58 10.32 -5.71
C VAL A 18 1.94 11.70 -5.63
N LYS A 19 1.58 12.25 -6.79
CA LYS A 19 0.93 13.58 -6.91
C LYS A 19 -0.54 13.58 -6.53
N ASP A 20 -1.17 12.41 -6.49
CA ASP A 20 -2.58 12.31 -6.12
C ASP A 20 -2.75 12.21 -4.60
N PRO A 21 -3.33 13.25 -3.96
CA PRO A 21 -3.56 13.24 -2.53
C PRO A 21 -4.56 12.18 -2.09
N ILE A 22 -5.48 11.76 -2.98
CA ILE A 22 -6.52 10.77 -2.64
C ILE A 22 -5.89 9.37 -2.53
N GLY A 23 -5.11 8.97 -3.53
CA GLY A 23 -4.35 7.72 -3.58
C GLY A 23 -3.29 7.66 -2.49
N LYS A 24 -2.52 8.72 -2.28
CA LYS A 24 -1.55 8.81 -1.16
C LYS A 24 -2.25 8.64 0.19
N GLY A 25 -3.40 9.30 0.38
CA GLY A 25 -4.23 9.15 1.59
C GLY A 25 -4.78 7.73 1.76
N ALA A 26 -5.21 7.09 0.68
CA ALA A 26 -5.72 5.73 0.70
C ALA A 26 -4.65 4.71 1.10
N VAL A 27 -3.43 4.82 0.55
CA VAL A 27 -2.29 3.96 0.89
C VAL A 27 -1.90 4.16 2.36
N THR A 28 -1.74 5.41 2.81
CA THR A 28 -1.37 5.73 4.20
C THR A 28 -2.43 5.23 5.19
N ALA A 29 -3.71 5.45 4.90
CA ALA A 29 -4.81 4.96 5.73
C ALA A 29 -4.86 3.43 5.76
N ARG A 30 -4.42 2.76 4.69
CA ARG A 30 -4.33 1.31 4.65
C ARG A 30 -3.21 0.77 5.54
N LEU A 31 -2.03 1.38 5.48
CA LEU A 31 -0.91 1.03 6.35
C LEU A 31 -1.29 1.20 7.83
N ALA A 32 -1.90 2.33 8.20
CA ALA A 32 -2.38 2.56 9.57
C ALA A 32 -3.41 1.51 10.04
N ARG A 33 -4.23 0.97 9.13
CA ARG A 33 -5.14 -0.15 9.45
C ARG A 33 -4.38 -1.47 9.62
N ALA A 34 -3.40 -1.73 8.76
CA ALA A 34 -2.53 -2.91 8.84
C ALA A 34 -1.73 -2.93 10.15
N GLU A 35 -1.19 -1.79 10.60
CA GLU A 35 -0.56 -1.62 11.92
C GLU A 35 -1.49 -2.04 13.06
N ASN A 36 -2.80 -1.79 12.92
CA ASN A 36 -3.80 -2.17 13.92
C ASN A 36 -4.32 -3.62 13.79
N GLY A 37 -3.73 -4.44 12.92
CA GLY A 37 -4.21 -5.81 12.67
C GLY A 37 -5.29 -5.92 11.60
N ASN A 38 -5.71 -4.79 11.00
CA ASN A 38 -6.73 -4.76 9.96
C ASN A 38 -6.09 -4.71 8.57
N PHE A 39 -5.62 -5.87 8.17
CA PHE A 39 -5.01 -6.15 6.89
C PHE A 39 -5.98 -6.12 5.72
N GLY A 40 -7.31 -6.15 5.93
CA GLY A 40 -8.36 -6.09 4.90
C GLY A 40 -8.20 -7.13 3.78
N ASP A 41 -8.36 -6.70 2.52
CA ASP A 41 -8.22 -7.56 1.34
C ASP A 41 -6.74 -7.82 1.04
N ILE A 42 -6.28 -9.02 1.39
CA ILE A 42 -4.92 -9.53 1.19
C ILE A 42 -4.99 -10.85 0.45
N GLU A 43 -4.19 -10.97 -0.60
CA GLU A 43 -4.01 -12.20 -1.37
C GLU A 43 -2.54 -12.60 -1.36
N SER A 44 -2.24 -13.86 -1.03
CA SER A 44 -0.87 -14.36 -1.07
C SER A 44 -0.41 -14.50 -2.52
N VAL A 45 0.71 -13.86 -2.87
CA VAL A 45 1.27 -13.89 -4.22
C VAL A 45 2.34 -14.99 -4.40
N GLY A 46 2.71 -15.66 -3.31
CA GLY A 46 3.74 -16.70 -3.28
C GLY A 46 4.95 -16.26 -2.46
N ASP A 47 5.88 -17.19 -2.22
CA ASP A 47 7.19 -16.93 -1.59
C ASP A 47 7.16 -16.22 -0.22
N GLY A 48 6.06 -16.37 0.52
CA GLY A 48 5.88 -15.72 1.82
C GLY A 48 5.47 -14.25 1.74
N VAL A 49 5.19 -13.76 0.54
CA VAL A 49 4.71 -12.40 0.30
C VAL A 49 3.21 -12.40 0.00
N SER A 50 2.55 -11.34 0.46
CA SER A 50 1.13 -11.13 0.21
C SER A 50 0.88 -9.71 -0.28
N GLU A 51 0.06 -9.58 -1.30
CA GLU A 51 -0.34 -8.31 -1.86
C GLU A 51 -1.57 -7.79 -1.12
N MET A 52 -1.56 -6.49 -0.79
CA MET A 52 -2.67 -5.82 -0.13
C MET A 52 -3.34 -4.84 -1.09
N ARG A 53 -4.63 -5.05 -1.35
CA ARG A 53 -5.39 -4.17 -2.24
C ARG A 53 -5.80 -2.89 -1.51
N VAL A 54 -5.52 -1.76 -2.15
CA VAL A 54 -5.93 -0.42 -1.70
C VAL A 54 -7.00 0.08 -2.67
N PHE A 55 -8.26 0.07 -2.22
CA PHE A 55 -9.35 0.67 -2.99
C PHE A 55 -9.34 2.18 -2.80
N VAL A 56 -8.89 2.90 -3.84
CA VAL A 56 -9.14 4.33 -4.00
C VAL A 56 -10.55 4.45 -4.61
N GLY A 57 -11.43 5.29 -4.04
CA GLY A 57 -12.86 5.35 -4.39
C GLY A 57 -13.17 5.48 -5.90
N PRO A 58 -14.45 5.36 -6.30
CA PRO A 58 -14.87 5.24 -7.70
C PRO A 58 -14.43 6.46 -8.52
N GLY A 59 -13.30 6.35 -9.23
CA GLY A 59 -12.72 7.46 -10.00
C GLY A 59 -11.23 7.33 -10.30
N TYR A 60 -10.50 6.45 -9.62
CA TYR A 60 -9.05 6.35 -9.81
C TYR A 60 -8.65 5.35 -10.91
N ASN A 61 -8.72 5.79 -12.16
CA ASN A 61 -8.04 5.14 -13.28
C ASN A 61 -6.61 5.71 -13.40
N GLY A 62 -5.79 5.49 -12.38
CA GLY A 62 -4.39 5.92 -12.37
C GLY A 62 -3.50 4.70 -12.30
N LEU A 63 -3.25 4.07 -13.46
CA LEU A 63 -2.14 3.13 -13.62
C LEU A 63 -0.84 3.93 -13.55
N ASP A 64 -0.39 4.26 -12.34
CA ASP A 64 1.04 4.44 -12.11
C ASP A 64 1.62 3.05 -11.85
N PRO A 65 2.70 2.64 -12.54
CA PRO A 65 3.32 1.34 -12.30
C PRO A 65 3.82 1.30 -10.85
N LEU A 66 3.28 0.36 -10.08
CA LEU A 66 3.85 0.02 -8.77
C LEU A 66 5.30 -0.40 -9.00
N PRO A 67 6.28 0.14 -8.23
CA PRO A 67 7.65 -0.34 -8.30
C PRO A 67 7.69 -1.84 -7.96
N ASP A 68 8.51 -2.60 -8.68
CA ASP A 68 8.67 -4.07 -8.55
C ASP A 68 9.09 -4.53 -7.14
N ALA A 69 9.33 -3.61 -6.20
CA ALA A 69 9.76 -3.84 -4.82
C ALA A 69 8.64 -4.27 -3.85
N LEU A 70 7.39 -4.43 -4.32
CA LEU A 70 6.26 -4.91 -3.52
C LEU A 70 5.84 -6.37 -3.84
N ARG A 71 6.72 -7.14 -4.48
CA ARG A 71 6.57 -8.61 -4.62
C ARG A 71 7.18 -9.38 -3.48
#